data_AF-A0A392MA01-F1
#
_entry.id   AF-A0A392MA01-F1
#
_cell.length_a   1.000
_cell.length_b   1.000
_cell.length_c   1.000
_cell.angle_alpha   90.00
_cell.angle_beta   90.00
_cell.angle_gamma   90.00
#
_symmetry.space_group_name_H-M   'P 1'
#
loop_
_entity.id
_entity.type
_entity.pdbx_description
1 polymer ?
#
loop_
_entity_poly.entity_id
_entity_poly.type
_entity_poly.pdbx_seq_one_letter_code
_entity_poly.pdbx_strand_id
1 'polypeptide(L)' 'MRKLTQRKAVDYTSTVVRYMQIRMSQRDSRDRTVLQPTPAAAIDMLPAAGYSDNPSTSFTAKFVHTSLNKNRCPINRVL' A
#
# COMPACT_ATOMS: atom_id res chain seq x y z
N MET A 1 -28.40 -15.86 -12.32
CA MET A 1 -27.37 -15.94 -11.26
C MET A 1 -26.42 -14.75 -11.40
N ARG A 2 -26.13 -14.01 -10.33
CA ARG A 2 -25.18 -12.89 -10.36
C ARG A 2 -23.76 -13.47 -10.37
N LYS A 3 -22.99 -13.24 -11.44
CA LYS A 3 -21.58 -13.70 -11.53
C LYS A 3 -20.80 -13.13 -10.34
N LEU A 4 -20.00 -13.98 -9.69
CA LEU A 4 -19.06 -13.54 -8.67
C LEU A 4 -17.99 -12.68 -9.35
N THR A 5 -17.96 -11.37 -9.04
CA THR A 5 -16.96 -10.45 -9.57
C THR A 5 -15.86 -10.26 -8.55
N GLN A 6 -14.61 -10.42 -8.97
CA GLN A 6 -13.46 -10.13 -8.13
C GLN A 6 -13.45 -8.64 -7.79
N ARG A 7 -13.30 -8.32 -6.51
CA ARG A 7 -13.20 -6.93 -6.05
C ARG A 7 -11.75 -6.48 -6.15
N LYS A 8 -11.56 -5.21 -6.54
CA LYS A 8 -10.27 -4.54 -6.34
C LYS A 8 -10.05 -4.38 -4.84
N ALA A 9 -8.87 -4.75 -4.38
CA ALA A 9 -8.44 -4.61 -2.99
C ALA A 9 -7.00 -4.09 -2.97
N VAL A 10 -6.67 -3.34 -1.92
CA VAL A 10 -5.30 -2.96 -1.58
C VAL A 10 -4.97 -3.70 -0.29
N ASP A 11 -4.04 -4.66 -0.36
CA ASP A 11 -3.61 -5.44 0.80
C ASP A 11 -2.28 -4.89 1.32
N TYR A 12 -2.27 -4.47 2.58
CA TYR A 12 -1.08 -3.99 3.28
C TYR A 12 -0.37 -5.12 4.04
N THR A 13 -1.01 -6.28 4.21
CA THR A 13 -0.46 -7.39 4.99
C THR A 13 0.84 -7.89 4.37
N SER A 14 0.86 -8.04 3.04
CA SER A 14 2.05 -8.48 2.30
C SER A 14 3.24 -7.53 2.48
N THR A 15 3.02 -6.21 2.41
CA THR A 15 4.09 -5.22 2.58
C THR A 15 4.60 -5.19 4.02
N VAL A 16 3.71 -5.32 5.01
CA VAL A 16 4.09 -5.40 6.43
C VAL A 16 4.89 -6.68 6.72
N VAL A 17 4.48 -7.82 6.19
CA VAL A 17 5.24 -9.08 6.32
C VAL A 17 6.62 -8.93 5.69
N ARG A 18 6.71 -8.35 4.48
CA ARG A 18 7.99 -8.07 3.83
C ARG A 18 8.88 -7.18 4.68
N TYR A 19 8.31 -6.14 5.27
CA TYR A 19 9.01 -5.24 6.19
C TYR A 19 9.55 -5.95 7.43
N MET A 20 8.77 -6.85 8.04
CA MET A 20 9.24 -7.63 9.19
C MET A 20 10.41 -8.56 8.83
N GLN A 21 10.38 -9.16 7.64
CA GLN A 21 11.45 -10.05 7.17
C GLN A 21 12.78 -9.30 6.97
N ILE A 22 12.75 -8.13 6.33
CA ILE A 22 13.98 -7.40 6.01
C ILE A 22 14.59 -6.69 7.23
N ARG A 23 13.76 -6.31 8.21
CA ARG A 23 14.21 -5.67 9.46
C ARG A 23 15.11 -6.56 10.32
N MET A 24 15.11 -7.87 10.07
CA MET A 24 16.01 -8.79 10.75
C MET A 24 17.48 -8.61 10.34
N SER A 25 17.73 -8.11 9.12
CA SER A 25 19.08 -7.96 8.55
C SER A 25 19.43 -6.54 8.12
N GLN A 26 18.44 -5.64 8.00
CA GLN A 26 18.65 -4.23 7.67
C GLN A 26 18.84 -3.39 8.94
N ARG A 27 19.98 -2.71 9.05
CA ARG A 27 20.28 -1.81 10.18
C ARG A 27 19.64 -0.44 9.99
N ASP A 28 19.70 0.10 8.77
CA ASP A 28 19.14 1.39 8.39
C ASP A 28 18.72 1.44 6.91
N SER A 29 18.25 2.60 6.46
CA SER A 29 17.75 2.81 5.10
C SER A 29 18.80 2.64 4.00
N ARG A 30 20.09 2.71 4.31
CA ARG A 30 21.18 2.55 3.33
C ARG A 30 21.42 1.10 2.96
N ASP A 31 21.12 0.18 3.89
CA ASP A 31 21.16 -1.27 3.64
C ASP A 31 19.93 -1.75 2.84
N ARG A 32 18.94 -0.87 2.60
CA ARG A 32 17.69 -1.21 1.90
C ARG A 32 17.90 -1.27 0.38
N THR A 33 17.40 -2.33 -0.23
CA THR A 33 17.36 -2.44 -1.70
C THR A 33 16.42 -1.40 -2.30
N VAL A 34 16.84 -0.80 -3.41
CA VAL A 34 16.01 0.16 -4.16
C VAL A 34 14.91 -0.58 -4.89
N LEU A 35 13.66 -0.17 -4.63
CA LEU A 35 12.48 -0.70 -5.31
C LEU A 35 12.55 -0.34 -6.80
N GLN A 36 12.55 -1.36 -7.65
CA GLN A 36 12.60 -1.15 -9.10
C GLN A 36 11.25 -0.64 -9.61
N PRO A 37 11.23 0.24 -10.63
CA PRO A 37 9.99 0.76 -11.23
C PRO A 37 9.35 -0.26 -12.18
N THR A 38 9.17 -1.50 -11.72
CA THR A 38 8.58 -2.60 -12.48
C THR A 38 7.40 -3.22 -11.72
N PRO A 39 6.37 -3.74 -12.41
CA PRO A 39 5.24 -4.38 -11.73
C PRO A 39 5.65 -5.59 -10.88
N ALA A 40 6.67 -6.33 -11.31
CA ALA A 40 7.19 -7.49 -10.59
C ALA A 40 7.79 -7.12 -9.23
N ALA A 41 8.36 -5.92 -9.10
CA ALA A 41 8.94 -5.43 -7.85
C ALA A 41 7.88 -5.08 -6.79
N ALA A 42 6.58 -5.13 -7.10
CA ALA A 42 5.52 -4.85 -6.12
C ALA A 42 5.59 -5.74 -4.87
N ILE A 43 6.15 -6.95 -4.99
CA ILE A 43 6.36 -7.87 -3.85
C ILE A 43 7.39 -7.35 -2.84
N ASP A 44 8.29 -6.47 -3.27
CA ASP A 44 9.33 -5.86 -2.45
C ASP A 44 8.90 -4.51 -1.86
N MET A 45 7.66 -4.08 -2.12
CA MET A 45 7.13 -2.85 -1.58
C MET A 45 7.00 -2.94 -0.06
N LEU A 46 7.39 -1.86 0.62
CA LEU A 46 7.31 -1.72 2.08
C LEU A 46 6.15 -0.80 2.47
N PRO A 47 5.65 -0.85 3.71
CA PRO A 47 4.77 0.17 4.24
C PRO A 47 5.51 1.50 4.37
N ALA A 48 4.77 2.59 4.58
CA ALA A 48 5.34 3.93 4.78
C ALA A 48 6.45 3.97 5.85
N ALA A 49 6.31 3.17 6.92
CA ALA A 49 7.32 3.05 7.98
C ALA A 49 8.69 2.52 7.50
N GLY A 50 8.73 1.79 6.39
CA GLY A 50 9.97 1.30 5.77
C GLY A 50 10.69 2.31 4.89
N TYR A 51 10.09 3.48 4.65
CA TYR A 51 10.63 4.56 3.84
C TYR A 51 10.74 5.87 4.65
N SER A 52 11.18 5.79 5.90
CA SER A 52 11.34 6.97 6.78
C SER A 52 12.29 8.02 6.20
N ASP A 53 13.24 7.61 5.36
CA ASP A 53 14.20 8.43 4.63
C ASP A 53 13.61 9.06 3.35
N ASN A 54 12.52 8.52 2.83
CA ASN A 54 11.93 8.94 1.56
C ASN A 54 10.38 9.05 1.65
N PRO A 55 9.86 10.19 2.13
CA PRO A 55 8.42 10.39 2.33
C PRO A 55 7.63 10.41 1.02
N SER A 56 8.27 10.66 -0.13
CA SER A 56 7.60 10.71 -1.44
C SER A 56 6.90 9.39 -1.81
N THR A 57 7.38 8.26 -1.26
CA THR A 57 6.80 6.93 -1.46
C THR A 57 5.36 6.80 -0.92
N SER A 58 4.97 7.67 0.02
CA SER A 58 3.64 7.68 0.63
C SER A 58 2.61 8.52 -0.14
N PHE A 59 2.98 9.05 -1.31
CA PHE A 59 2.05 9.84 -2.12
C PHE A 59 0.99 8.95 -2.80
N THR A 60 -0.26 9.07 -2.37
CA THR A 60 -1.38 8.20 -2.78
C THR A 60 -2.12 8.72 -4.03
N ALA A 61 -1.41 8.87 -5.15
CA ALA A 61 -2.01 9.35 -6.41
C ALA A 61 -2.91 8.33 -7.13
N LYS A 62 -2.81 7.05 -6.78
CA LYS A 62 -3.53 5.97 -7.47
C LYS A 62 -4.95 5.82 -6.93
N PHE A 63 -5.94 6.14 -7.75
CA PHE A 63 -7.35 5.91 -7.42
C PHE A 63 -7.66 4.42 -7.21
N VAL A 64 -8.35 4.10 -6.12
CA VAL A 64 -8.74 2.72 -5.76
C VAL A 64 -10.23 2.49 -6.04
N HIS A 65 -11.08 3.17 -5.29
CA HIS A 65 -12.53 3.05 -5.41
C HIS A 65 -13.25 4.26 -4.80
N THR A 66 -14.51 4.42 -5.19
CA THR A 66 -15.44 5.35 -4.55
C THR A 66 -16.34 4.59 -3.58
N SER A 67 -16.36 4.99 -2.31
CA SER A 67 -17.33 4.50 -1.33
C SER A 67 -18.55 5.42 -1.32
N LEU A 68 -19.75 4.87 -1.53
CA LEU A 68 -21.00 5.64 -1.53
C LEU A 68 -22.02 5.00 -0.61
N ASN A 69 -22.73 5.83 0.16
CA ASN A 69 -23.87 5.41 0.95
C ASN A 69 -25.08 5.10 0.04
N LYS A 70 -25.91 4.14 0.46
CA LYS A 70 -27.13 3.79 -0.29
C LYS A 70 -28.11 4.97 -0.36
N ASN A 71 -28.24 5.72 0.73
CA ASN A 71 -28.88 7.04 0.74
C ASN A 71 -27.84 8.11 0.46
N ARG A 72 -28.09 9.00 -0.52
CA ARG A 72 -27.09 9.97 -0.97
C ARG A 72 -27.13 11.22 -0.09
N CYS A 73 -26.09 11.39 0.71
CA CYS A 73 -25.85 12.57 1.53
C CYS A 73 -24.36 12.99 1.47
N PRO A 74 -24.05 14.27 1.71
CA PRO A 74 -22.67 14.73 1.79
C PRO A 74 -21.94 14.09 2.99
N ILE A 75 -20.64 13.85 2.83
CA ILE A 75 -19.78 13.32 3.89
C ILE A 75 -19.09 14.49 4.60
N ASN A 76 -19.36 14.65 5.89
CA ASN A 76 -18.82 15.75 6.69
C ASN A 76 -17.39 15.48 7.20
N ARG A 77 -17.04 14.22 7.46
CA ARG A 77 -15.74 13.79 7.99
C ARG A 77 -15.44 12.36 7.57
N VAL A 78 -14.16 12.07 7.32
CA VAL A 78 -13.58 10.72 7.22
C VAL A 78 -12.57 10.57 8.36
N LEU A 79 -12.55 9.40 9.02
CA LEU A 79 -11.62 9.04 10.09
C LEU A 79 -10.44 8.26 9.55
#